data_AF-A0A662DEN4-F1
#
_entry.id   AF-A0A662DEN4-F1
#
_cell.length_a   1.000
_cell.length_b   1.000
_cell.length_c   1.000
_cell.angle_alpha   90.00
_cell.angle_beta   90.00
_cell.angle_gamma   90.00
#
_symmetry.space_group_name_H-M   'P 1'
#
loop_
_entity.id
_entity.type
_entity.pdbx_description
1 polymer ?
#
loop_
_entity_poly.entity_id
_entity_poly.type
_entity_poly.pdbx_seq_one_letter_code
_entity_poly.pdbx_strand_id
1 'polypeptide(L)'
;MSDLACRYRDRMMSVPKLVGLLIAWVLAAIAIAVVTAIVVTELLDVVGAVESGQTSYDWTINGIALIVFVALVSVPVVFRKRFTDD
;
A
#
# COMPACT_ATOMS: atom_id res chain seq x y z
N MET A 1 -6.68 -9.69 41.40
CA MET A 1 -5.65 -10.21 40.47
C MET A 1 -6.21 -10.85 39.18
N SER A 2 -7.50 -11.17 39.11
CA SER A 2 -8.17 -11.80 37.96
C SER A 2 -8.54 -10.84 36.80
N ASP A 3 -8.60 -9.53 37.06
CA ASP A 3 -9.03 -8.51 36.08
C ASP A 3 -7.94 -8.18 35.03
N LEU A 4 -6.66 -8.24 35.44
CA LEU A 4 -5.52 -7.96 34.56
C LEU A 4 -5.29 -9.05 33.50
N ALA A 5 -5.59 -10.31 33.81
CA ALA A 5 -5.45 -11.43 32.88
C ALA A 5 -6.53 -11.43 31.78
N CYS A 6 -7.71 -10.87 32.07
CA CYS A 6 -8.79 -10.73 31.10
C CYS A 6 -8.46 -9.63 30.07
N ARG A 7 -7.99 -8.48 30.57
CA ARG A 7 -7.62 -7.32 29.73
C ARG A 7 -6.41 -7.56 28.82
N TYR A 8 -5.55 -8.53 29.14
CA TYR A 8 -4.42 -8.94 28.29
C TYR A 8 -4.87 -9.83 27.12
N ARG A 9 -5.93 -10.62 27.31
CA ARG A 9 -6.48 -11.52 26.29
C ARG A 9 -7.22 -10.77 25.18
N ASP A 10 -7.90 -9.69 25.53
CA ASP A 10 -8.58 -8.81 24.57
C ASP A 10 -7.62 -7.97 23.71
N ARG A 11 -6.35 -7.85 24.12
CA ARG A 11 -5.33 -7.08 23.37
C ARG A 11 -4.56 -7.90 22.34
N MET A 12 -4.76 -9.22 22.27
CA MET A 12 -4.25 -10.04 21.18
C MET A 12 -5.28 -10.06 20.07
N MET A 13 -5.11 -9.18 19.08
CA MET A 13 -5.84 -9.25 17.83
C MET A 13 -5.65 -10.66 17.27
N SER A 14 -6.75 -11.43 17.15
CA SER A 14 -6.67 -12.80 16.68
C SER A 14 -5.99 -12.82 15.32
N VAL A 15 -5.01 -13.71 15.13
CA VAL A 15 -4.27 -13.91 13.87
C VAL A 15 -5.16 -13.78 12.61
N PRO A 16 -6.39 -14.34 12.54
CA PRO A 16 -7.27 -14.16 11.39
C PRO A 16 -7.70 -12.70 11.12
N LYS A 17 -7.93 -11.89 12.17
CA LYS A 17 -8.23 -10.45 12.01
C LYS A 17 -7.03 -9.68 11.45
N LEU A 18 -5.83 -10.03 11.90
CA LEU A 18 -4.59 -9.42 11.40
C LEU A 18 -4.35 -9.76 9.92
N VAL A 19 -4.58 -11.02 9.53
CA VAL A 19 -4.51 -11.46 8.13
C VAL A 19 -5.55 -10.74 7.28
N GLY A 20 -6.80 -10.62 7.75
CA GLY A 20 -7.85 -9.89 7.04
C GLY A 20 -7.51 -8.41 6.83
N LEU A 21 -6.92 -7.76 7.83
CA LEU A 21 -6.47 -6.38 7.74
C LEU A 21 -5.33 -6.21 6.72
N LEU A 22 -4.37 -7.14 6.68
CA LEU A 22 -3.27 -7.11 5.71
C LEU A 22 -3.79 -7.30 4.27
N ILE A 23 -4.76 -8.19 4.06
CA ILE A 23 -5.39 -8.37 2.75
C ILE A 23 -6.11 -7.09 2.32
N ALA A 24 -6.91 -6.49 3.21
CA ALA A 24 -7.59 -5.23 2.94
C ALA A 24 -6.60 -4.09 2.64
N TRP A 25 -5.47 -4.05 3.35
CA TRP A 25 -4.41 -3.08 3.10
C TRP A 25 -3.77 -3.26 1.72
N VAL A 26 -3.45 -4.49 1.33
CA VAL A 26 -2.88 -4.79 0.01
C VAL A 26 -3.86 -4.39 -1.09
N LEU A 27 -5.15 -4.71 -0.93
CA LEU A 27 -6.18 -4.30 -1.89
C LEU A 27 -6.30 -2.78 -2.01
N ALA A 28 -6.27 -2.06 -0.88
CA ALA A 28 -6.26 -0.60 -0.87
C ALA A 28 -5.00 -0.04 -1.55
N ALA A 29 -3.84 -0.63 -1.30
CA ALA A 29 -2.58 -0.23 -1.92
C ALA A 29 -2.62 -0.41 -3.45
N ILE A 30 -3.19 -1.51 -3.95
CA ILE A 30 -3.38 -1.74 -5.39
C ILE A 30 -4.30 -0.67 -5.98
N ALA A 31 -5.44 -0.39 -5.35
CA ALA A 31 -6.38 0.61 -5.84
C ALA A 31 -5.73 2.00 -5.92
N ILE A 32 -5.02 2.42 -4.87
CA ILE A 32 -4.30 3.70 -4.85
C ILE A 32 -3.20 3.73 -5.91
N ALA A 33 -2.45 2.63 -6.08
CA ALA A 33 -1.41 2.54 -7.09
C ALA A 33 -1.94 2.72 -8.51
N VAL A 34 -3.06 2.07 -8.84
CA VAL A 34 -3.70 2.20 -10.17
C VAL A 34 -4.20 3.63 -10.39
N VAL A 35 -4.92 4.22 -9.42
CA VAL A 35 -5.41 5.60 -9.54
C VAL A 35 -4.27 6.59 -9.69
N THR A 36 -3.21 6.44 -8.89
CA THR A 36 -2.03 7.31 -8.95
C THR A 36 -1.33 7.16 -10.30
N ALA A 37 -1.18 5.94 -10.80
CA ALA A 37 -0.58 5.70 -12.11
C ALA A 37 -1.37 6.38 -13.20
N ILE A 38 -2.70 6.25 -13.24
CA ILE A 38 -3.54 6.94 -14.22
C ILE A 38 -3.34 8.46 -14.11
N VAL A 39 -3.50 9.05 -12.92
CA VAL A 39 -3.40 10.50 -12.73
C VAL A 39 -2.03 11.05 -13.14
N VAL A 40 -0.94 10.38 -12.76
CA VAL A 40 0.42 10.82 -13.10
C VAL A 40 0.68 10.67 -14.59
N THR A 41 0.19 9.60 -15.22
CA THR A 41 0.43 9.39 -16.65
C THR A 41 -0.37 10.38 -17.50
N GLU A 42 -1.60 10.70 -17.11
CA GLU A 42 -2.40 11.77 -17.73
C GLU A 42 -1.72 13.13 -17.57
N LEU A 43 -1.13 13.43 -16.40
CA LEU A 43 -0.33 14.64 -16.21
C LEU A 43 0.90 14.68 -17.13
N LEU A 44 1.57 13.53 -17.33
CA LEU A 44 2.74 13.44 -18.21
C LEU A 44 2.36 13.59 -19.69
N ASP A 45 1.18 13.13 -20.09
CA ASP A 45 0.62 13.34 -21.44
C ASP A 45 0.31 14.82 -21.68
N VAL A 46 -0.34 15.49 -20.71
CA VAL A 46 -0.63 16.94 -20.78
C VAL A 46 0.64 17.79 -20.89
N VAL A 47 1.72 17.39 -20.22
CA VAL A 47 3.01 18.10 -20.23
C VAL A 47 3.84 17.77 -21.49
N GLY A 48 3.37 16.86 -22.35
CA GLY A 48 4.08 16.41 -23.55
C GLY A 48 5.32 15.57 -23.25
N ALA A 49 5.42 15.02 -22.04
CA ALA A 49 6.54 14.18 -21.62
C ALA A 49 6.36 12.72 -22.10
N VAL A 50 5.12 12.29 -22.34
CA VAL A 50 4.79 10.96 -22.85
C VAL A 50 3.68 11.12 -23.89
N GLU A 51 3.86 10.55 -25.08
CA GLU A 51 2.83 10.57 -26.13
C GLU A 51 1.92 9.35 -25.98
N SER A 52 0.62 9.61 -25.79
CA SER A 52 -0.44 8.61 -25.77
C SER A 52 -0.44 7.75 -27.05
N GLY A 53 -0.40 6.42 -26.89
CA GLY A 53 -0.44 5.44 -27.99
C GLY A 53 0.89 4.80 -28.38
N GLN A 54 2.01 5.23 -27.78
CA GLN A 54 3.29 4.50 -27.89
C GLN A 54 3.46 3.49 -26.75
N THR A 55 4.25 2.44 -27.01
CA THR A 55 4.61 1.42 -26.00
C THR A 55 5.21 2.04 -24.74
N SER A 56 5.88 3.19 -24.85
CA SER A 56 6.41 3.97 -23.72
C SER A 56 5.34 4.40 -22.70
N TYR A 57 4.09 4.60 -23.12
CA TYR A 57 2.96 4.95 -22.25
C TYR A 57 2.59 3.80 -21.30
N ASP A 58 2.49 2.57 -21.82
CA ASP A 58 2.18 1.38 -21.03
C ASP A 58 3.29 1.07 -20.01
N TRP A 59 4.56 1.22 -20.40
CA TRP A 59 5.69 1.06 -19.48
C TRP A 59 5.69 2.11 -18.37
N THR A 60 5.29 3.35 -18.69
CA THR A 60 5.22 4.44 -17.71
C THR A 60 4.13 4.20 -16.68
N ILE A 61 2.91 3.84 -17.11
CA ILE A 61 1.80 3.48 -16.20
C ILE A 61 2.22 2.34 -15.28
N ASN A 62 2.76 1.27 -15.86
CA ASN A 62 3.11 0.08 -15.08
C ASN A 62 4.27 0.36 -14.10
N GLY A 63 5.24 1.18 -14.51
CA GLY A 63 6.33 1.64 -13.65
C GLY A 63 5.84 2.46 -12.46
N ILE A 64 4.97 3.45 -12.69
CA ILE A 64 4.41 4.30 -11.63
C ILE A 64 3.56 3.45 -10.68
N ALA A 65 2.68 2.59 -11.23
CA ALA A 65 1.86 1.70 -10.43
C ALA A 65 2.71 0.81 -9.52
N LEU A 66 3.78 0.21 -10.05
CA LEU A 66 4.67 -0.66 -9.30
C LEU A 66 5.42 0.10 -8.18
N ILE A 67 5.93 1.31 -8.46
CA ILE A 67 6.61 2.14 -7.46
C ILE A 67 5.66 2.50 -6.32
N VAL A 68 4.47 2.98 -6.64
CA VAL A 68 3.46 3.38 -5.63
C VAL A 68 3.00 2.17 -4.82
N PHE A 69 2.76 1.03 -5.49
CA PHE A 69 2.37 -0.20 -4.81
C PHE A 69 3.45 -0.66 -3.83
N VAL A 70 4.71 -0.74 -4.26
CA VAL A 70 5.83 -1.16 -3.39
C VAL A 70 5.98 -0.20 -2.20
N ALA A 71 5.88 1.11 -2.44
CA ALA A 71 5.93 2.10 -1.37
C ALA A 71 4.82 1.84 -0.32
N LEU A 72 3.57 1.67 -0.75
CA LEU A 72 2.42 1.46 0.15
C LEU A 72 2.46 0.10 0.87
N VAL A 73 2.95 -0.96 0.22
CA VAL A 73 3.12 -2.28 0.85
C VAL A 73 4.28 -2.29 1.84
N SER A 74 5.30 -1.44 1.63
CA SER A 74 6.41 -1.31 2.58
C SER A 74 6.02 -0.58 3.88
N VAL A 75 4.93 0.21 3.87
CA VAL A 75 4.46 1.00 5.03
C VAL A 75 4.30 0.13 6.28
N PRO A 76 3.49 -0.96 6.30
CA PRO A 76 3.39 -1.82 7.47
C PRO A 76 4.72 -2.38 7.98
N VAL A 77 5.66 -2.67 7.09
CA VAL A 77 6.99 -3.22 7.44
C VAL A 77 7.87 -2.16 8.09
N VAL A 78 7.90 -0.95 7.53
CA VAL A 78 8.67 0.18 8.06
C VAL A 78 8.11 0.64 9.41
N PHE A 79 6.79 0.76 9.52
CA PHE A 79 6.15 1.13 10.79
C PHE A 79 6.27 0.04 11.86
N ARG A 80 6.24 -1.24 11.48
CA ARG A 80 6.50 -2.34 12.43
C ARG A 80 7.88 -2.24 13.07
N LYS A 81 8.93 -1.92 12.30
CA LYS A 81 10.28 -1.69 12.85
C LYS A 81 10.27 -0.56 13.88
N ARG A 82 9.56 0.53 13.59
CA ARG A 82 9.46 1.69 14.49
C ARG A 82 8.77 1.40 15.83
N PHE A 83 7.99 0.33 15.95
CA PHE A 83 7.37 -0.11 17.20
C PHE A 83 8.08 -1.31 17.87
N THR A 84 9.15 -1.84 17.28
CA THR A 84 9.90 -2.99 17.83
C THR A 84 11.25 -2.58 18.43
N ASP A 85 11.74 -1.37 18.12
CA ASP A 85 13.02 -0.84 18.61
C ASP A 85 12.92 -0.03 19.93
N ASP A 86 11.76 -0.06 20.61
CA ASP A 86 11.57 0.44 21.99
C ASP A 86 11.40 -0.73 22.99
#